data_AF-A0A7L3WCK2-F1
#
_entry.id   AF-A0A7L3WCK2-F1
#
_cell.length_a   1.000
_cell.length_b   1.000
_cell.length_c   1.000
_cell.angle_alpha   90.00
_cell.angle_beta   90.00
_cell.angle_gamma   90.00
#
_symmetry.space_group_name_H-M   'P 1'
#
loop_
_entity.id
_entity.type
_entity.pdbx_description
1 polymer ?
#
loop_
_entity_poly.entity_id
_entity_poly.type
_entity_poly.pdbx_seq_one_letter_code
_entity_poly.pdbx_strand_id
1 'polypeptide(L)'
;RPKTGFQTWLEENRANILTDNPDLDEAEVIKEGMNRFRMLSSEERMVWTEKAKGGAVSDSTDDKKRKRPAADEDEVKKNQEQESEDSNLSKKPKPLDQSTNARLSAFAFKQS
;
A
#
# COMPACT_ATOMS: atom_id res chain seq x y z
N ARG A 1 -12.64 4.72 11.09
CA ARG A 1 -11.91 4.32 9.86
C ARG A 1 -12.23 2.85 9.62
N PRO A 2 -12.55 2.40 8.39
CA PRO A 2 -12.79 0.98 8.12
C PRO A 2 -11.52 0.17 8.41
N LYS A 3 -11.68 -1.08 8.87
CA LYS A 3 -10.54 -1.98 9.09
C LYS A 3 -9.89 -2.34 7.75
N THR A 4 -8.57 -2.50 7.76
CA THR A 4 -7.81 -2.98 6.60
C THR A 4 -7.67 -4.50 6.64
N GLY A 5 -7.32 -5.12 5.51
CA GLY A 5 -7.06 -6.57 5.45
C GLY A 5 -5.97 -7.03 6.42
N PHE A 6 -4.89 -6.26 6.53
CA PHE A 6 -3.85 -6.54 7.53
C PHE A 6 -4.40 -6.50 8.96
N GLN A 7 -5.27 -5.55 9.26
CA GLN A 7 -5.79 -5.36 10.61
C GLN A 7 -6.67 -6.55 11.03
N THR A 8 -7.53 -7.02 10.11
CA THR A 8 -8.31 -8.26 10.31
C THR A 8 -7.39 -9.49 10.40
N TRP A 9 -6.36 -9.59 9.57
CA TRP A 9 -5.40 -10.69 9.63
C TRP A 9 -4.62 -10.70 10.96
N LEU A 10 -4.15 -9.54 11.42
CA LEU A 10 -3.36 -9.41 12.65
C LEU A 10 -4.21 -9.76 13.87
N GLU A 11 -5.48 -9.37 13.90
CA GLU A 11 -6.43 -9.77 14.96
C GLU A 11 -6.52 -11.30 15.08
N GLU A 12 -6.59 -12.02 13.97
CA GLU A 12 -6.68 -13.49 13.96
C GLU A 12 -5.31 -14.17 14.24
N ASN A 13 -4.19 -13.55 13.87
CA ASN A 13 -2.86 -14.18 13.92
C ASN A 13 -1.96 -13.69 15.05
N ARG A 14 -2.39 -12.68 15.83
CA ARG A 14 -1.63 -12.13 16.95
C ARG A 14 -1.23 -13.21 17.97
N ALA A 15 -2.15 -14.09 18.32
CA ALA A 15 -1.88 -15.14 19.29
C ALA A 15 -0.76 -16.08 18.82
N ASN A 16 -0.69 -16.35 17.51
CA ASN A 16 0.38 -17.16 16.93
C ASN A 16 1.74 -16.45 17.05
N ILE A 17 1.79 -15.14 16.78
CA ILE A 17 3.02 -14.35 16.93
C ILE A 17 3.50 -14.33 18.39
N LEU A 18 2.59 -14.15 19.34
CA LEU A 18 2.91 -14.16 20.78
C LEU A 18 3.25 -15.57 21.29
N THR A 19 2.75 -16.63 20.65
CA THR A 19 3.14 -18.00 21.00
C THR A 19 4.58 -18.27 20.60
N ASP A 20 5.00 -17.78 19.43
CA ASP A 20 6.39 -17.91 18.97
C ASP A 20 7.35 -17.05 19.81
N ASN A 21 6.91 -15.84 20.19
CA ASN A 21 7.71 -14.88 20.97
C ASN A 21 6.80 -14.16 21.99
N PRO A 22 6.68 -14.67 23.24
CA PRO A 22 5.73 -14.13 24.22
C PRO A 22 6.12 -12.77 24.80
N ASP A 23 7.40 -12.40 24.72
CA ASP A 23 7.94 -11.17 25.32
C ASP A 23 7.93 -9.96 24.37
N LEU A 24 7.26 -10.05 23.23
CA LEU A 24 7.19 -8.95 22.26
C LEU A 24 6.25 -7.83 22.75
N ASP A 25 6.75 -6.60 22.65
CA ASP A 25 5.93 -5.39 22.71
C ASP A 25 4.94 -5.36 21.53
N GLU A 26 3.83 -4.66 21.71
CA GLU A 26 2.83 -4.34 20.69
C GLU A 26 3.47 -3.81 19.39
N ALA A 27 4.43 -2.90 19.47
CA ALA A 27 5.10 -2.38 18.28
C ALA A 27 5.87 -3.47 17.52
N GLU A 28 6.50 -4.39 18.26
CA GLU A 28 7.24 -5.52 17.70
C GLU A 28 6.29 -6.60 17.16
N VAL A 29 5.14 -6.83 17.80
CA VAL A 29 4.07 -7.70 17.27
C VAL A 29 3.54 -7.15 15.95
N ILE A 30 3.32 -5.84 15.84
CA ILE A 30 2.89 -5.22 14.59
C ILE A 30 3.97 -5.36 13.51
N LYS A 31 5.25 -5.16 13.86
CA LYS A 31 6.38 -5.30 12.92
C LYS A 31 6.50 -6.73 12.40
N GLU A 32 6.43 -7.72 13.29
CA GLU A 32 6.50 -9.13 12.93
C GLU A 32 5.27 -9.56 12.12
N GLY A 33 4.08 -9.10 12.52
CA GLY A 33 2.87 -9.32 11.76
C GLY A 33 2.95 -8.73 10.35
N MET A 34 3.53 -7.54 10.23
CA MET A 34 3.79 -6.90 8.94
C MET A 34 4.75 -7.71 8.06
N ASN A 35 5.80 -8.29 8.63
CA ASN A 35 6.72 -9.17 7.90
C ASN A 35 5.98 -10.41 7.37
N ARG A 36 5.24 -11.11 8.24
CA ARG A 36 4.47 -12.30 7.87
C ARG A 36 3.37 -12.00 6.85
N PHE A 37 2.63 -10.90 7.02
CA PHE A 37 1.55 -10.51 6.12
C PHE A 37 2.05 -10.16 4.71
N ARG A 38 3.25 -9.56 4.59
CA ARG A 38 3.86 -9.28 3.28
C ARG A 38 4.38 -10.53 2.58
N MET A 39 4.73 -11.56 3.35
CA MET A 39 5.15 -12.86 2.82
C MET A 39 3.97 -13.74 2.36
N LEU A 40 2.72 -13.36 2.69
CA LEU A 40 1.54 -14.03 2.16
C LEU A 40 1.45 -13.87 0.64
N SER A 41 0.85 -14.87 -0.01
CA SER A 41 0.55 -14.80 -1.44
C SER A 41 -0.42 -13.65 -1.75
N SER A 42 -0.44 -13.21 -3.01
CA SER A 42 -1.39 -12.19 -3.47
C SER A 42 -2.84 -12.60 -3.24
N GLU A 43 -3.15 -13.88 -3.48
CA GLU A 43 -4.48 -14.46 -3.27
C GLU A 43 -4.91 -14.38 -1.80
N GLU A 44 -4.05 -14.78 -0.87
CA GLU A 44 -4.35 -14.67 0.56
C GLU A 44 -4.55 -13.22 0.99
N ARG A 45 -3.69 -12.29 0.55
CA ARG A 45 -3.86 -10.85 0.86
C ARG A 45 -5.18 -10.30 0.32
N MET A 46 -5.63 -10.77 -0.84
CA MET A 46 -6.94 -10.44 -1.39
C MET A 46 -8.08 -10.96 -0.50
N VAL A 47 -8.02 -12.22 -0.06
CA VAL A 47 -9.00 -12.80 0.88
C VAL A 47 -9.13 -11.95 2.13
N TRP A 48 -8.01 -11.51 2.72
CA TRP A 48 -8.05 -10.65 3.91
C TRP A 48 -8.64 -9.26 3.64
N THR A 49 -8.39 -8.70 2.46
CA THR A 49 -8.98 -7.43 2.03
C THR A 49 -10.50 -7.56 1.86
N GLU A 50 -10.97 -8.68 1.33
CA GLU A 50 -12.41 -8.98 1.20
C GLU A 50 -13.06 -9.25 2.56
N LYS A 51 -12.43 -10.06 3.43
CA LYS A 51 -12.87 -10.29 4.82
C LYS A 51 -13.01 -8.97 5.58
N ALA A 52 -12.07 -8.03 5.42
CA ALA A 52 -12.14 -6.71 6.04
C ALA A 52 -13.28 -5.84 5.49
N LYS A 53 -13.58 -5.94 4.19
CA LYS A 53 -14.73 -5.27 3.57
C LYS A 53 -16.08 -5.83 4.04
N GLY A 54 -16.15 -7.14 4.32
CA GLY A 54 -17.36 -7.83 4.77
C GLY A 54 -17.86 -7.44 6.17
N GLY A 55 -17.04 -6.78 6.98
CA GLY A 55 -17.42 -6.24 8.29
C GLY A 55 -18.12 -4.87 8.26
N ALA A 56 -18.19 -4.21 7.09
CA ALA A 56 -18.87 -2.92 6.93
C ALA A 56 -20.38 -3.06 6.62
N VAL A 57 -20.95 -4.27 6.76
CA VAL A 57 -22.33 -4.58 6.35
C VAL A 57 -23.37 -4.51 7.49
N SER A 58 -22.99 -4.19 8.73
CA SER A 58 -23.97 -4.07 9.83
C SER A 58 -24.04 -2.72 10.53
N ASP A 59 -23.44 -1.66 9.99
CA ASP A 59 -23.63 -0.29 10.50
C ASP A 59 -23.41 0.77 9.41
N SER A 60 -24.20 0.71 8.34
CA SER A 60 -24.36 1.82 7.41
C SER A 60 -25.75 1.75 6.79
N THR A 61 -26.72 2.07 7.64
CA THR A 61 -27.94 2.75 7.25
C THR A 61 -27.61 3.93 6.33
N ASP A 62 -27.71 3.79 5.01
CA ASP A 62 -28.06 4.95 4.20
C ASP A 62 -28.64 4.59 2.82
N ASP A 63 -29.93 4.27 2.86
CA ASP A 63 -30.91 4.70 1.86
C ASP A 63 -30.87 6.24 1.72
N LYS A 64 -29.90 6.79 0.99
CA LYS A 64 -30.02 8.12 0.37
C LYS A 64 -28.98 8.31 -0.71
N LYS A 65 -29.51 8.48 -1.92
CA LYS A 65 -28.85 9.10 -3.09
C LYS A 65 -27.96 10.27 -2.64
N ARG A 66 -26.63 10.14 -2.71
CA ARG A 66 -25.70 11.24 -2.42
C ARG A 66 -25.05 11.78 -3.69
N LYS A 67 -25.23 13.09 -3.85
CA LYS A 67 -24.51 14.01 -4.73
C LYS A 67 -23.00 13.77 -4.62
N ARG A 68 -22.33 13.79 -5.78
CA ARG A 68 -20.90 13.98 -5.93
C ARG A 68 -20.56 15.45 -5.58
N PRO A 69 -19.70 15.75 -4.60
CA PRO A 69 -18.89 16.97 -4.66
C PRO A 69 -17.58 16.64 -5.39
N ALA A 70 -17.32 17.39 -6.46
CA ALA A 70 -16.00 17.53 -7.06
C ALA A 70 -15.13 18.48 -6.23
N ALA A 71 -13.81 18.42 -6.45
CA ALA A 71 -12.69 19.00 -5.70
C ALA A 71 -12.29 18.13 -4.49
N ASP A 72 -11.14 17.47 -4.45
CA ASP A 72 -9.81 17.84 -4.95
C ASP A 72 -9.15 16.61 -5.60
N GLU A 73 -8.58 16.77 -6.79
CA GLU A 73 -7.73 15.76 -7.39
C GLU A 73 -6.33 15.91 -6.79
N ASP A 74 -5.91 14.93 -6.00
CA ASP A 74 -4.49 14.61 -5.89
C ASP A 74 -4.32 13.12 -6.25
N GLU A 75 -4.31 12.88 -7.56
CA GLU A 75 -3.73 11.71 -8.18
C GLU A 75 -2.23 11.68 -7.82
N VAL A 76 -1.89 11.09 -6.68
CA VAL A 76 -0.54 10.56 -6.48
C VAL A 76 -0.60 9.06 -6.65
N LYS A 77 -0.54 8.67 -7.92
CA LYS A 77 0.18 7.47 -8.34
C LYS A 77 1.52 7.45 -7.61
N LYS A 78 1.74 6.43 -6.77
CA LYS A 78 3.09 5.92 -6.56
C LYS A 78 3.05 4.41 -6.38
N ASN A 79 3.06 3.74 -7.53
CA ASN A 79 3.83 2.51 -7.67
C ASN A 79 5.24 2.81 -7.17
N GLN A 80 5.57 2.31 -6.00
CA GLN A 80 6.95 2.03 -5.62
C GLN A 80 6.98 0.58 -5.14
N GLU A 81 7.01 -0.30 -6.13
CA GLU A 81 7.90 -1.45 -6.07
C GLU A 81 9.29 -0.92 -5.71
N GLN A 82 9.72 -1.16 -4.48
CA GLN A 82 11.14 -1.19 -4.12
C GLN A 82 11.42 -2.67 -3.85
N GLU A 83 11.85 -3.37 -4.89
CA GLU A 83 13.27 -3.53 -5.22
C GLU A 83 13.93 -4.43 -4.17
N SER A 84 13.78 -5.73 -4.46
CA SER A 84 14.76 -6.74 -4.16
C SER A 84 16.16 -6.31 -4.62
N GLU A 85 17.16 -6.76 -3.85
CA GLU A 85 18.59 -6.86 -4.16
C GLU A 85 19.52 -5.93 -3.38
N ASP A 86 19.84 -6.37 -2.17
CA ASP A 86 21.16 -6.15 -1.58
C ASP A 86 22.15 -7.10 -2.27
N SER A 87 23.02 -6.56 -3.13
CA SER A 87 24.44 -6.94 -3.27
C SER A 87 24.97 -6.54 -4.66
N ASN A 88 25.77 -5.47 -4.73
CA ASN A 88 27.16 -5.56 -5.16
C ASN A 88 27.79 -4.17 -5.26
N LEU A 89 28.89 -4.03 -4.53
CA LEU A 89 29.87 -2.97 -4.65
C LEU A 89 30.44 -2.95 -6.08
N SER A 90 30.51 -1.78 -6.72
CA SER A 90 31.77 -1.14 -7.16
C SER A 90 31.68 -0.26 -8.43
N LYS A 91 32.22 0.98 -8.27
CA LYS A 91 32.83 1.90 -9.26
C LYS A 91 31.92 2.92 -10.01
N LYS A 92 32.25 4.21 -9.80
CA LYS A 92 31.75 5.46 -10.42
C LYS A 92 32.14 5.59 -11.93
N PRO A 93 31.87 6.74 -12.63
CA PRO A 93 30.62 7.19 -13.26
C PRO A 93 30.79 7.52 -14.77
N LYS A 94 29.71 7.83 -15.53
CA LYS A 94 29.70 8.83 -16.64
C LYS A 94 28.27 9.08 -17.18
N PRO A 95 27.99 10.30 -17.70
CA PRO A 95 26.66 10.74 -18.10
C PRO A 95 26.41 10.42 -19.58
N LEU A 96 25.20 9.95 -19.93
CA LEU A 96 24.80 9.87 -21.33
C LEU A 96 23.29 10.13 -21.50
N ASP A 97 23.05 11.20 -22.25
CA ASP A 97 21.86 11.60 -22.98
C ASP A 97 20.55 11.95 -22.25
N GLN A 98 20.43 13.25 -22.02
CA GLN A 98 19.17 14.00 -22.03
C GLN A 98 18.46 13.83 -23.39
N SER A 99 17.74 12.74 -23.64
CA SER A 99 16.88 12.67 -24.83
C SER A 99 15.68 11.73 -24.69
N THR A 100 14.90 11.87 -23.61
CA THR A 100 13.55 11.27 -23.54
C THR A 100 12.47 12.21 -22.99
N ASN A 101 12.83 13.32 -22.33
CA ASN A 101 11.88 14.27 -21.75
C ASN A 101 11.45 15.42 -22.69
N ALA A 102 12.05 15.55 -23.88
CA ALA A 102 11.78 16.67 -24.78
C ALA A 102 10.35 16.72 -25.35
N ARG A 103 9.57 15.64 -25.23
CA ARG A 103 8.18 15.56 -25.74
C ARG A 103 7.12 16.09 -24.77
N LEU A 104 7.46 16.33 -23.51
CA LEU A 104 6.49 16.78 -22.51
C LEU A 104 6.20 18.29 -22.59
N SER A 105 7.09 19.07 -23.21
CA SER A 105 6.97 20.54 -23.28
C SER A 105 6.14 21.05 -24.47
N ALA A 106 5.73 20.18 -25.40
CA ALA A 106 5.11 20.58 -26.66
C ALA A 106 3.65 21.07 -26.55
N PHE A 107 3.04 20.98 -25.36
CA PHE A 107 1.64 21.39 -25.12
C PHE A 107 1.50 22.66 -24.28
N ALA A 108 2.59 23.18 -23.72
CA ALA A 108 2.54 24.36 -22.88
C ALA A 108 2.62 25.63 -23.74
N PHE A 109 1.44 26.19 -24.05
CA PHE A 109 1.23 27.58 -24.44
C PHE A 109 1.75 28.01 -25.84
N LYS A 110 0.83 28.08 -26.81
CA LYS A 110 1.05 28.76 -28.10
C LYS A 110 0.39 30.13 -28.01
N GLN A 111 1.18 31.16 -27.70
CA GLN A 111 0.69 32.55 -27.69
C GLN A 111 0.49 33.01 -29.14
N SER A 112 -0.72 33.47 -29.45
CA SER A 112 -1.10 34.13 -30.71
C SER A 112 -0.95 35.64 -30.60
#